data_AF-A0A7L4PHN4-F1
#
_entry.id   AF-A0A7L4PHN4-F1
#
_cell.length_a   1.000
_cell.length_b   1.000
_cell.length_c   1.000
_cell.angle_alpha   90.00
_cell.angle_beta   90.00
_cell.angle_gamma   90.00
#
_symmetry.space_group_name_H-M   'P 1'
#
loop_
_entity.id
_entity.type
_entity.pdbx_description
1 polymer ?
#
loop_
_entity_poly.entity_id
_entity_poly.type
_entity_poly.pdbx_seq_one_letter_code
_entity_poly.pdbx_strand_id
1 'polypeptide(L)'
;MTENSPTEREAWEDIYRELDELCRHHQDGLADFTRCREFGHRLALLLDRLESQGFTQLADRVMDLMAGCSPKVASHCENALSTRARLENLRDRALEKLRELKEQDGST
;
A
#
# COMPACT_ATOMS: atom_id res chain seq x y z
N MET A 1 28.10 -1.08 12.38
CA MET A 1 27.33 -0.69 11.18
C MET A 1 26.20 0.17 11.72
N THR A 2 26.23 1.47 11.49
CA THR A 2 25.12 2.36 11.90
C THR A 2 23.97 2.12 10.94
N GLU A 3 22.98 1.34 11.38
CA GLU A 3 21.67 1.28 10.73
C GLU A 3 21.07 2.69 10.81
N ASN A 4 21.11 3.42 9.70
CA ASN A 4 20.38 4.68 9.58
C ASN A 4 18.93 4.30 9.30
N SER A 5 18.12 4.21 10.35
CA SER A 5 16.66 4.04 10.19
C SER A 5 16.10 5.25 9.43
N PRO A 6 15.20 5.04 8.45
CA PRO A 6 14.62 6.13 7.69
C PRO A 6 13.90 7.10 8.62
N THR A 7 13.95 8.40 8.30
CA THR A 7 13.12 9.39 8.98
C THR A 7 11.63 9.07 8.76
N GLU A 8 10.76 9.56 9.64
CA GLU A 8 9.32 9.34 9.50
C GLU A 8 8.80 9.81 8.11
N ARG A 9 9.32 10.93 7.61
CA ARG A 9 8.96 11.46 6.28
C ARG A 9 9.37 10.50 5.16
N GLU A 10 10.62 10.03 5.18
CA GLU A 10 11.13 9.09 4.16
C GLU A 10 10.33 7.77 4.18
N ALA A 11 9.99 7.27 5.38
CA ALA A 11 9.16 6.09 5.52
C ALA A 11 7.77 6.29 4.89
N TRP A 12 7.12 7.43 5.13
CA TRP A 12 5.83 7.74 4.53
C TRP A 12 5.90 7.98 3.01
N GLU A 13 7.01 8.52 2.49
CA GLU A 13 7.22 8.70 1.05
C GLU A 13 7.33 7.34 0.34
N ASP A 14 8.08 6.42 0.94
CA ASP A 14 8.20 5.04 0.44
C ASP A 14 6.88 4.29 0.47
N ILE A 15 6.12 4.41 1.57
CA ILE A 15 4.78 3.82 1.71
C ILE A 15 3.83 4.38 0.65
N TYR A 16 3.79 5.71 0.48
CA TYR A 16 2.95 6.36 -0.52
C TYR A 16 3.30 5.88 -1.93
N ARG A 17 4.59 5.82 -2.26
CA ARG A 17 5.07 5.38 -3.57
C ARG A 17 4.66 3.94 -3.87
N GLU A 18 4.84 3.02 -2.92
CA GLU A 18 4.39 1.63 -3.07
C GLU A 18 2.88 1.54 -3.30
N LEU A 19 2.09 2.28 -2.51
CA LEU A 19 0.63 2.29 -2.63
C LEU A 19 0.15 2.85 -3.98
N ASP A 20 0.82 3.90 -4.50
CA ASP A 20 0.48 4.44 -5.82
C ASP A 20 0.84 3.47 -6.95
N GLU A 21 1.97 2.77 -6.86
CA GLU A 21 2.34 1.72 -7.81
C GLU A 21 1.36 0.54 -7.76
N LEU A 22 0.94 0.10 -6.56
CA LEU A 22 -0.06 -0.94 -6.38
C LEU A 22 -1.43 -0.55 -6.97
N CYS A 23 -1.84 0.71 -6.84
CA CYS A 23 -3.04 1.24 -7.50
C CYS A 23 -2.98 1.07 -9.02
N ARG A 24 -1.86 1.47 -9.64
CA ARG A 24 -1.66 1.34 -11.11
C ARG A 24 -1.63 -0.12 -11.53
N HIS A 25 -0.87 -0.95 -10.80
CA HIS A 25 -0.72 -2.37 -11.10
C HIS A 25 -2.05 -3.14 -11.01
N HIS A 26 -2.91 -2.80 -10.04
CA HIS A 26 -4.25 -3.38 -9.94
C HIS A 26 -5.17 -2.92 -11.08
N GLN A 27 -5.11 -1.66 -11.50
CA GLN A 27 -5.89 -1.15 -12.64
C GLN A 27 -5.55 -1.89 -13.95
N ASP A 28 -4.26 -2.15 -14.18
CA ASP A 28 -3.78 -2.81 -15.40
C ASP A 28 -3.87 -4.36 -15.34
N GLY A 29 -4.30 -4.93 -14.21
CA GLY A 29 -4.24 -6.37 -13.91
C GLY A 29 -5.58 -7.10 -13.79
N LEU A 30 -6.71 -6.42 -14.08
CA LEU A 30 -8.08 -6.91 -13.79
C LEU A 30 -8.48 -8.26 -14.44
N ALA A 31 -7.69 -8.76 -15.40
CA ALA A 31 -7.91 -10.04 -16.09
C ALA A 31 -6.66 -10.93 -16.17
N ASP A 32 -5.54 -10.55 -15.54
CA ASP A 32 -4.28 -11.29 -15.62
C ASP A 32 -3.93 -11.90 -14.26
N PHE A 33 -4.08 -13.23 -14.18
CA PHE A 33 -3.78 -14.01 -12.98
C PHE A 33 -2.34 -13.80 -12.48
N THR A 34 -1.37 -13.65 -13.40
CA THR A 34 0.04 -13.44 -13.05
C THR A 34 0.21 -12.10 -12.36
N ARG A 35 -0.42 -11.05 -12.89
CA ARG A 35 -0.41 -9.70 -12.29
C ARG A 35 -1.11 -9.67 -10.94
N CYS A 36 -2.21 -10.41 -10.78
CA CYS A 36 -2.90 -10.50 -9.49
C CYS A 36 -2.07 -11.23 -8.42
N ARG A 37 -1.31 -12.27 -8.81
CA ARG A 37 -0.37 -12.93 -7.90
C ARG A 37 0.78 -12.00 -7.50
N GLU A 38 1.34 -11.26 -8.45
CA GLU A 38 2.38 -10.26 -8.18
C GLU A 38 1.87 -9.14 -7.26
N PHE A 39 0.65 -8.66 -7.51
CA PHE A 39 -0.04 -7.71 -6.64
C PHE A 39 -0.12 -8.21 -5.20
N GLY A 40 -0.59 -9.45 -5.00
CA GLY A 40 -0.69 -10.06 -3.68
C GLY A 40 0.67 -10.22 -2.98
N HIS A 41 1.72 -10.57 -3.74
CA HIS A 41 3.08 -10.63 -3.20
C HIS A 41 3.59 -9.27 -2.73
N ARG A 42 3.39 -8.22 -3.53
CA ARG A 42 3.78 -6.85 -3.17
C ARG A 42 3.00 -6.33 -1.96
N LEU A 43 1.70 -6.66 -1.83
CA LEU A 43 0.93 -6.35 -0.62
C LEU A 43 1.49 -7.02 0.63
N ALA A 44 1.90 -8.29 0.53
CA ALA A 44 2.50 -9.00 1.65
C ALA A 44 3.83 -8.37 2.09
N LEU A 45 4.68 -7.96 1.13
CA LEU A 45 5.92 -7.23 1.42
C LEU A 45 5.67 -5.85 2.03
N LEU A 46 4.63 -5.15 1.55
CA LEU A 46 4.22 -3.88 2.15
C LEU A 46 3.74 -4.10 3.58
N LEU A 47 2.94 -5.13 3.86
CA LEU A 47 2.46 -5.45 5.19
C LEU A 47 3.62 -5.69 6.17
N ASP A 48 4.57 -6.57 5.80
CA ASP A 48 5.76 -6.87 6.62
C ASP A 48 6.55 -5.59 6.95
N ARG A 49 6.76 -4.73 5.95
CA ARG A 49 7.41 -3.43 6.15
C ARG A 49 6.63 -2.53 7.11
N LEU A 50 5.31 -2.41 6.95
CA LEU A 50 4.47 -1.60 7.84
C LEU A 50 4.53 -2.10 9.28
N GLU A 51 4.47 -3.41 9.50
CA GLU A 51 4.59 -4.02 10.82
C GLU A 51 5.97 -3.76 11.43
N SER A 52 7.05 -3.96 10.66
CA SER A 52 8.43 -3.73 11.12
C SER A 52 8.70 -2.27 11.53
N GLN A 53 8.00 -1.32 10.91
CA GLN A 53 8.12 0.12 11.16
C GLN A 53 7.07 0.64 12.16
N GLY A 54 6.20 -0.24 12.70
CA GLY A 54 5.20 0.14 13.70
C GLY A 54 3.96 0.85 13.16
N PHE A 55 3.71 0.83 11.84
CA PHE A 55 2.53 1.41 11.20
C PHE A 55 1.29 0.51 11.32
N THR A 56 0.94 0.13 12.55
CA THR A 56 -0.09 -0.88 12.87
C THR A 56 -1.45 -0.59 12.23
N GLN A 57 -1.93 0.66 12.28
CA GLN A 57 -3.22 1.03 11.67
C GLN A 57 -3.25 0.89 10.15
N LEU A 58 -2.10 1.05 9.48
CA LEU A 58 -2.01 0.88 8.03
C LEU A 58 -1.86 -0.61 7.68
N ALA A 59 -1.08 -1.35 8.47
CA ALA A 59 -0.95 -2.79 8.39
C ALA A 59 -2.31 -3.50 8.51
N ASP A 60 -3.14 -3.14 9.51
CA ASP A 60 -4.49 -3.69 9.70
C ASP A 60 -5.35 -3.55 8.45
N ARG A 61 -5.29 -2.39 7.79
CA ARG A 61 -6.08 -2.14 6.57
C ARG A 61 -5.52 -2.87 5.35
N VAL A 62 -4.21 -3.10 5.29
CA VAL A 62 -3.60 -3.95 4.27
C VAL A 62 -4.03 -5.41 4.46
N MET A 63 -4.10 -5.89 5.71
CA MET A 63 -4.67 -7.21 6.01
C MET A 63 -6.12 -7.33 5.55
N ASP A 64 -6.97 -6.34 5.84
CA ASP A 64 -8.36 -6.30 5.36
C ASP A 64 -8.45 -6.34 3.83
N LEU A 65 -7.55 -5.63 3.14
CA LEU A 65 -7.47 -5.63 1.68
C LEU A 65 -7.09 -7.01 1.14
N MET A 66 -6.09 -7.66 1.73
CA MET A 66 -5.63 -9.00 1.36
C MET A 66 -6.73 -10.03 1.57
N ALA A 67 -7.49 -9.94 2.67
CA ALA A 67 -8.61 -10.84 2.95
C ALA A 67 -9.71 -10.76 1.86
N GLY A 68 -9.90 -9.58 1.26
CA GLY A 68 -10.85 -9.38 0.15
C GLY A 68 -10.32 -9.80 -1.23
N CYS A 69 -9.00 -9.96 -1.41
CA CYS A 69 -8.38 -10.23 -2.70
C CYS A 69 -7.87 -11.68 -2.77
N SER A 70 -8.70 -12.60 -3.24
CA SER A 70 -8.34 -14.00 -3.45
C SER A 70 -8.30 -14.34 -4.95
N PRO A 71 -7.13 -14.28 -5.62
CA PRO A 71 -7.02 -14.64 -7.02
C PRO A 71 -7.43 -16.10 -7.26
N LYS A 72 -8.49 -16.32 -8.05
CA LYS A 72 -8.85 -17.63 -8.58
C LYS A 72 -8.24 -17.79 -9.97
N VAL A 73 -7.70 -18.97 -10.27
CA VAL A 73 -7.13 -19.26 -11.59
C VAL A 73 -8.20 -19.08 -12.67
N ALA A 74 -7.87 -18.30 -13.71
CA ALA A 74 -8.73 -18.03 -14.87
C ALA A 74 -10.07 -17.29 -14.58
N SER A 75 -10.16 -16.52 -13.49
CA SER A 75 -11.34 -15.68 -13.20
C SER A 75 -10.95 -14.21 -13.02
N HIS A 76 -11.85 -13.30 -13.42
CA HIS A 76 -11.72 -11.89 -13.09
C HIS A 76 -11.79 -11.66 -11.58
N CYS A 77 -11.15 -10.60 -11.09
CA CYS A 77 -11.27 -10.21 -9.69
C CYS A 77 -12.70 -9.72 -9.41
N GLU A 78 -13.49 -10.52 -8.68
CA GLU A 78 -14.87 -10.19 -8.31
C GLU A 78 -14.94 -8.92 -7.44
N ASN A 79 -13.84 -8.62 -6.73
CA ASN A 79 -13.71 -7.48 -5.83
C ASN A 79 -12.90 -6.32 -6.44
N ALA A 80 -12.67 -6.32 -7.76
CA ALA A 80 -11.83 -5.33 -8.43
C ALA A 80 -12.11 -3.86 -8.01
N LEU A 81 -13.38 -3.47 -7.99
CA LEU A 81 -13.77 -2.10 -7.64
C LEU A 81 -13.56 -1.80 -6.16
N SER A 82 -13.87 -2.76 -5.27
CA SER A 82 -13.73 -2.56 -3.82
C SER A 82 -12.26 -2.61 -3.39
N THR A 83 -11.46 -3.51 -3.95
CA THR A 83 -10.00 -3.56 -3.78
C THR A 83 -9.36 -2.26 -4.25
N ARG A 84 -9.75 -1.74 -5.42
CA ARG A 84 -9.28 -0.45 -5.92
C ARG A 84 -9.61 0.69 -4.96
N ALA A 85 -10.87 0.82 -4.54
CA ALA A 85 -11.27 1.92 -3.65
C ALA A 85 -10.52 1.89 -2.30
N ARG A 86 -10.28 0.69 -1.75
CA ARG A 86 -9.50 0.52 -0.51
C ARG A 86 -8.03 0.90 -0.69
N LEU A 87 -7.41 0.51 -1.80
CA LEU A 87 -6.04 0.93 -2.15
C LEU A 87 -5.92 2.45 -2.30
N GLU A 88 -6.83 3.06 -3.06
CA GLU A 88 -6.86 4.51 -3.25
C GLU A 88 -7.02 5.23 -1.90
N ASN A 89 -7.87 4.73 -1.00
CA ASN A 89 -8.01 5.28 0.35
C ASN A 89 -6.72 5.17 1.17
N LEU A 90 -5.99 4.05 1.07
CA LEU A 90 -4.70 3.89 1.75
C LEU A 90 -3.66 4.87 1.24
N ARG A 91 -3.56 5.00 -0.10
CA ARG A 91 -2.65 5.95 -0.73
C ARG A 91 -2.95 7.39 -0.32
N ASP A 92 -4.22 7.77 -0.33
CA ASP A 92 -4.63 9.14 -0.02
C ASP A 92 -4.35 9.50 1.45
N ARG A 93 -4.50 8.54 2.38
CA ARG A 93 -4.08 8.70 3.79
C ARG A 93 -2.58 8.89 3.93
N ALA A 94 -1.78 8.11 3.19
CA ALA A 94 -0.32 8.29 3.19
C ALA A 94 0.06 9.68 2.64
N LEU A 95 -0.63 10.15 1.60
CA LEU A 95 -0.43 11.49 1.04
C LEU A 95 -0.82 12.61 2.01
N GLU A 96 -1.95 12.47 2.72
CA GLU A 96 -2.38 13.41 3.75
C GLU A 96 -1.31 13.50 4.85
N LYS A 97 -0.81 12.36 5.32
CA LYS A 97 0.24 12.33 6.34
C LYS A 97 1.52 13.02 5.89
N LEU A 98 1.92 12.83 4.63
CA LEU A 98 3.06 13.54 4.04
C LEU A 98 2.87 15.05 3.98
N ARG A 99 1.64 15.53 3.74
CA ARG A 99 1.33 16.97 3.76
C ARG A 99 1.43 17.54 5.16
N GLU A 100 0.87 16.84 6.16
CA GLU A 100 0.98 17.24 7.57
C GLU A 100 2.45 17.38 8.01
N LEU A 101 3.31 16.42 7.63
CA LEU A 101 4.73 16.47 7.97
C LEU A 101 5.43 17.66 7.30
N LYS A 102 5.12 17.96 6.03
CA LYS A 102 5.68 19.12 5.31
C LYS A 102 5.24 20.46 5.90
N GLU A 103 4.01 20.56 6.37
CA GLU A 103 3.49 21.77 7.04
C GLU A 103 4.19 22.01 8.39
N GLN A 104 4.55 20.95 9.11
CA GLN A 104 5.31 21.03 10.37
C GLN A 104 6.76 21.48 10.13
N ASP A 105 7.39 21.02 9.05
CA ASP A 105 8.74 21.44 8.66
C ASP A 105 8.83 22.91 8.22
N GLY A 106 7.75 23.47 7.66
CA GLY A 106 7.68 24.85 7.19
C GLY A 106 7.28 25.88 8.25
N SER A 107 6.94 25.43 9.47
CA SER A 107 6.50 26.30 10.58
C SER A 107 7.59 26.54 11.63
N THR A 108 8.84 26.19 11.34
CA THR A 108 10.05 26.46 12.17
C THR A 108 10.90 27.54 11.51
#